data_AF-F8JID6-F1
#
_entry.id   AF-F8JID6-F1
#
_cell.length_a   1.000
_cell.length_b   1.000
_cell.length_c   1.000
_cell.angle_alpha   90.00
_cell.angle_beta   90.00
_cell.angle_gamma   90.00
#
_symmetry.space_group_name_H-M   'P 1'
#
loop_
_entity.id
_entity.type
_entity.pdbx_description
1 polymer ?
#
loop_
_entity_poly.entity_id
_entity_poly.type
_entity_poly.pdbx_seq_one_letter_code
_entity_poly.pdbx_strand_id
1 'polypeptide(L)'
;MAQPVAIVFVHGIHTFAPGYHAGMQSAIEACLPKRVRDVATFRSVFWAERVRQRQKEYLDEVAKSRLFPVTPYRSLVVQGLGDAAAYQKTKSFRNSCYYEIQSDIRAVLETLDGDGQPNRPLIFIGHSLGCHIVSSFIWDVNTIKNWDDARLAQEGDDIREFADYLKNGSPFRRLDTLAGLVMMGSNMPLFTFTFGPSRILPITTSRDPNTPPAFPGRDLDADIRARTRWLNFYSRNDLLGYPLKPLNEAYANEPLLDDIEVASEGMLLRGLGYLSQPMVAYHAHTGYWNNRRVVRGAADLISSLATAGEPVRKRRFAFWRRPEEDLATAS
;
A
#
# COMPACT_ATOMS: atom_id res chain seq x y z
N MET A 1 26.77 -7.13 -6.20
CA MET A 1 25.79 -7.87 -7.04
C MET A 1 24.42 -7.48 -6.55
N ALA A 2 23.44 -7.29 -7.45
CA ALA A 2 22.10 -6.95 -7.00
C ALA A 2 21.49 -8.14 -6.26
N GLN A 3 20.83 -7.86 -5.14
CA GLN A 3 20.14 -8.86 -4.33
C GLN A 3 18.66 -8.95 -4.72
N PRO A 4 18.02 -10.12 -4.53
CA PRO A 4 16.60 -10.27 -4.82
C PRO A 4 15.72 -9.30 -4.04
N VAL A 5 14.61 -8.89 -4.65
CA VAL A 5 13.61 -7.99 -4.05
C VAL A 5 12.22 -8.41 -4.51
N ALA A 6 11.25 -8.40 -3.61
CA ALA A 6 9.86 -8.71 -3.92
C ALA A 6 8.99 -7.46 -3.90
N ILE A 7 8.10 -7.35 -4.88
CA ILE A 7 7.17 -6.24 -5.03
C ILE A 7 5.75 -6.81 -5.13
N VAL A 8 4.87 -6.35 -4.24
CA VAL A 8 3.47 -6.78 -4.21
C VAL A 8 2.55 -5.59 -4.48
N PHE A 9 1.82 -5.64 -5.58
CA PHE A 9 0.77 -4.68 -5.89
C PHE A 9 -0.52 -5.02 -5.16
N VAL A 10 -1.20 -4.01 -4.63
CA VAL A 10 -2.54 -4.12 -4.04
C VAL A 10 -3.41 -3.00 -4.62
N HIS A 11 -4.42 -3.37 -5.40
CA HIS A 11 -5.28 -2.41 -6.09
C HIS A 11 -6.32 -1.77 -5.17
N GLY A 12 -6.89 -0.66 -5.64
CA GLY A 12 -8.04 -0.02 -5.03
C GLY A 12 -9.38 -0.48 -5.58
N ILE A 13 -10.43 0.24 -5.22
CA ILE A 13 -11.77 0.09 -5.82
C ILE A 13 -11.70 0.26 -7.34
N HIS A 14 -12.70 -0.26 -8.06
CA HIS A 14 -12.83 -0.09 -9.52
C HIS A 14 -11.76 -0.81 -10.39
N THR A 15 -11.08 -1.84 -9.86
CA THR A 15 -10.11 -2.65 -10.62
C THR A 15 -10.73 -3.96 -11.07
N PHE A 16 -11.01 -4.18 -12.36
CA PHE A 16 -11.96 -5.22 -12.81
C PHE A 16 -11.40 -6.59 -13.18
N ALA A 17 -10.10 -6.72 -13.37
CA ALA A 17 -9.50 -7.96 -13.80
C ALA A 17 -8.16 -8.20 -13.11
N PRO A 18 -7.76 -9.49 -12.96
CA PRO A 18 -6.37 -9.83 -12.73
C PRO A 18 -5.47 -9.17 -13.79
N GLY A 19 -4.20 -8.93 -13.43
CA GLY A 19 -3.24 -8.31 -14.36
C GLY A 19 -3.33 -6.78 -14.47
N TYR A 20 -4.18 -6.12 -13.66
CA TYR A 20 -4.29 -4.65 -13.61
C TYR A 20 -2.94 -3.90 -13.45
N HIS A 21 -1.96 -4.55 -12.80
CA HIS A 21 -0.65 -3.98 -12.50
C HIS A 21 0.33 -4.06 -13.68
N ALA A 22 0.04 -4.87 -14.71
CA ALA A 22 1.01 -5.24 -15.75
C ALA A 22 1.61 -4.04 -16.50
N GLY A 23 0.79 -3.02 -16.78
CA GLY A 23 1.25 -1.78 -17.42
C GLY A 23 2.26 -1.01 -16.57
N MET A 24 1.95 -0.83 -15.28
CA MET A 24 2.86 -0.16 -14.35
C MET A 24 4.11 -0.99 -14.08
N GLN A 25 3.98 -2.31 -13.92
CA GLN A 25 5.13 -3.21 -13.79
C GLN A 25 6.08 -3.05 -14.98
N SER A 26 5.56 -3.13 -16.22
CA SER A 26 6.38 -2.96 -17.42
C SER A 26 7.10 -1.61 -17.46
N ALA A 27 6.42 -0.53 -17.04
CA ALA A 27 6.98 0.80 -16.97
C ALA A 27 8.07 0.93 -15.89
N ILE A 28 7.89 0.28 -14.73
CA ILE A 28 8.91 0.19 -13.66
C ILE A 28 10.11 -0.59 -14.17
N GLU A 29 9.91 -1.78 -14.72
CA GLU A 29 10.97 -2.64 -15.26
C GLU A 29 11.80 -1.92 -16.32
N ALA A 30 11.17 -1.12 -17.19
CA ALA A 30 11.85 -0.29 -18.17
C ALA A 30 12.76 0.78 -17.54
N CYS A 31 12.46 1.24 -16.32
CA CYS A 31 13.28 2.17 -15.56
C CYS A 31 14.37 1.48 -14.72
N LEU A 32 14.27 0.16 -14.49
CA LEU A 32 15.24 -0.60 -13.70
C LEU A 32 16.49 -0.97 -14.51
N PRO A 33 17.70 -0.89 -13.92
CA PRO A 33 18.90 -1.50 -14.50
C PRO A 33 18.68 -3.00 -14.71
N LYS A 34 19.22 -3.57 -15.80
CA LYS A 34 19.05 -5.00 -16.15
C LYS A 34 19.32 -5.93 -14.96
N ARG A 35 20.45 -5.75 -14.27
CA ARG A 35 20.83 -6.56 -13.09
C ARG A 35 19.82 -6.52 -11.94
N VAL A 36 19.06 -5.44 -11.78
CA VAL A 36 18.00 -5.33 -10.77
C VAL A 36 16.71 -5.96 -11.28
N ARG A 37 16.39 -5.75 -12.56
CA ARG A 37 15.23 -6.37 -13.22
C ARG A 37 15.29 -7.90 -13.12
N ASP A 38 16.47 -8.48 -13.34
CA ASP A 38 16.69 -9.94 -13.31
C ASP A 38 16.48 -10.57 -11.92
N VAL A 39 16.46 -9.77 -10.84
CA VAL A 39 16.29 -10.23 -9.45
C VAL A 39 15.04 -9.65 -8.77
N ALA A 40 14.25 -8.84 -9.48
CA ALA A 40 13.00 -8.26 -8.98
C ALA A 40 11.84 -9.20 -9.29
N THR A 41 11.08 -9.57 -8.26
CA THR A 41 9.91 -10.45 -8.40
C THR A 41 8.63 -9.67 -8.12
N PHE A 42 7.76 -9.55 -9.11
CA PHE A 42 6.48 -8.86 -9.00
C PHE A 42 5.32 -9.85 -8.81
N ARG A 43 4.39 -9.51 -7.93
CA ARG A 43 3.10 -10.18 -7.76
C ARG A 43 2.01 -9.15 -7.51
N SER A 44 0.76 -9.56 -7.62
CA SER A 44 -0.40 -8.73 -7.31
C SER A 44 -1.45 -9.49 -6.52
N VAL A 45 -2.10 -8.79 -5.61
CA VAL A 45 -3.29 -9.26 -4.90
C VAL A 45 -4.52 -8.77 -5.65
N PHE A 46 -5.38 -9.70 -6.09
CA PHE A 46 -6.66 -9.37 -6.71
C PHE A 46 -7.82 -9.74 -5.79
N TRP A 47 -8.18 -8.81 -4.91
CA TRP A 47 -9.14 -9.06 -3.82
C TRP A 47 -10.59 -8.76 -4.19
N ALA A 48 -10.83 -7.98 -5.26
CA ALA A 48 -12.17 -7.46 -5.51
C ALA A 48 -13.18 -8.50 -6.02
N GLU A 49 -12.79 -9.75 -6.25
CA GLU A 49 -13.76 -10.84 -6.45
C GLU A 49 -14.60 -11.12 -5.19
N ARG A 50 -14.01 -10.96 -3.99
CA ARG A 50 -14.65 -11.23 -2.68
C ARG A 50 -15.92 -10.41 -2.44
N VAL A 51 -15.93 -9.16 -2.89
CA VAL A 51 -17.06 -8.24 -2.67
C VAL A 51 -17.98 -8.15 -3.89
N ARG A 52 -17.41 -8.28 -5.09
CA ARG A 52 -18.14 -7.96 -6.31
C ARG A 52 -19.22 -8.94 -6.70
N GLN A 53 -19.04 -10.22 -6.40
CA GLN A 53 -20.11 -11.18 -6.69
C GLN A 53 -21.40 -10.77 -5.96
N ARG A 54 -21.30 -10.44 -4.68
CA ARG A 54 -22.43 -9.99 -3.84
C ARG A 54 -23.03 -8.67 -4.35
N GLN A 55 -22.20 -7.71 -4.77
CA GLN A 55 -22.67 -6.44 -5.33
C GLN A 55 -23.37 -6.61 -6.69
N LYS A 56 -22.83 -7.46 -7.56
CA LYS A 56 -23.42 -7.76 -8.86
C LYS A 56 -24.78 -8.44 -8.69
N GLU A 57 -24.86 -9.46 -7.85
CA GLU A 57 -26.11 -10.15 -7.53
C GLU A 57 -27.17 -9.15 -7.02
N TYR A 58 -26.81 -8.24 -6.11
CA TYR A 58 -27.70 -7.19 -5.63
C TYR A 58 -28.18 -6.25 -6.76
N LEU A 59 -27.25 -5.74 -7.59
CA LEU A 59 -27.60 -4.83 -8.69
C LEU A 59 -28.46 -5.53 -9.76
N ASP A 60 -28.21 -6.81 -10.03
CA ASP A 60 -29.01 -7.60 -10.97
C ASP A 60 -30.44 -7.81 -10.44
N GLU A 61 -30.63 -8.11 -9.15
CA GLU A 61 -31.95 -8.23 -8.53
C GLU A 61 -32.73 -6.90 -8.48
N VAL A 62 -32.02 -5.80 -8.20
CA VAL A 62 -32.57 -4.45 -8.26
C VAL A 62 -33.00 -4.07 -9.68
N ALA A 63 -32.20 -4.43 -10.70
CA ALA A 63 -32.57 -4.22 -12.09
C ALA A 63 -33.80 -5.05 -12.49
N LYS A 64 -33.87 -6.31 -12.06
CA LYS A 64 -35.03 -7.20 -12.29
C LYS A 64 -36.31 -6.67 -11.65
N SER A 65 -36.23 -6.14 -10.43
CA SER A 65 -37.36 -5.57 -9.70
C SER A 65 -37.84 -4.22 -10.25
N ARG A 66 -37.13 -3.62 -11.22
CA ARG A 66 -37.46 -2.33 -11.87
C ARG A 66 -37.67 -1.17 -10.90
N LEU A 67 -37.14 -1.26 -9.68
CA LEU A 67 -37.29 -0.22 -8.66
C LEU A 67 -36.59 1.08 -9.07
N PHE A 68 -35.46 0.97 -9.79
CA PHE A 68 -34.74 2.10 -10.39
C PHE A 68 -33.76 1.63 -11.48
N PRO A 69 -33.33 2.52 -12.40
CA PRO A 69 -32.31 2.18 -13.38
C PRO A 69 -30.94 2.01 -12.71
N VAL A 70 -30.27 0.89 -13.03
CA VAL A 70 -28.85 0.69 -12.71
C VAL A 70 -28.03 1.48 -13.73
N THR A 71 -27.48 2.62 -13.30
CA THR A 71 -26.63 3.48 -14.13
C THR A 71 -25.15 3.22 -13.84
N PRO A 72 -24.22 3.56 -14.77
CA PRO A 72 -22.79 3.46 -14.51
C PRO A 72 -22.33 4.22 -13.26
N TYR A 73 -22.93 5.37 -12.96
CA TYR A 73 -22.66 6.13 -11.73
C TYR A 73 -23.12 5.39 -10.48
N ARG A 74 -24.27 4.72 -10.53
CA ARG A 74 -24.75 3.92 -9.40
C ARG A 74 -23.87 2.69 -9.19
N SER A 75 -23.46 2.01 -10.26
CA SER A 75 -22.49 0.93 -10.18
C SER A 75 -21.15 1.40 -9.61
N LEU A 76 -20.66 2.58 -10.00
CA LEU A 76 -19.45 3.19 -9.44
C LEU A 76 -19.60 3.48 -7.94
N VAL A 77 -20.74 4.01 -7.50
CA VAL A 77 -21.01 4.29 -6.08
C VAL A 77 -21.12 3.00 -5.28
N VAL A 78 -21.88 2.01 -5.76
CA VAL A 78 -22.06 0.72 -5.07
C VAL A 78 -20.74 -0.03 -5.00
N GLN A 79 -19.94 -0.02 -6.06
CA GLN A 79 -18.62 -0.66 -6.05
C GLN A 79 -17.65 0.15 -5.19
N GLY A 80 -17.60 1.47 -5.30
CA GLY A 80 -16.66 2.30 -4.55
C GLY A 80 -16.98 2.40 -3.05
N LEU A 81 -18.16 2.89 -2.70
CA LEU A 81 -18.59 3.02 -1.30
C LEU A 81 -18.92 1.67 -0.68
N GLY A 82 -19.48 0.73 -1.45
CA GLY A 82 -19.79 -0.60 -0.95
C GLY A 82 -18.53 -1.41 -0.63
N ASP A 83 -17.47 -1.33 -1.45
CA ASP A 83 -16.19 -1.97 -1.12
C ASP A 83 -15.58 -1.38 0.15
N ALA A 84 -15.57 -0.04 0.27
CA ALA A 84 -15.07 0.64 1.46
C ALA A 84 -15.89 0.33 2.73
N ALA A 85 -17.22 0.22 2.60
CA ALA A 85 -18.10 -0.16 3.71
C ALA A 85 -17.97 -1.65 4.07
N ALA A 86 -17.74 -2.53 3.09
CA ALA A 86 -17.54 -3.96 3.32
C ALA A 86 -16.17 -4.26 3.94
N TYR A 87 -15.14 -3.48 3.63
CA TYR A 87 -13.81 -3.61 4.22
C TYR A 87 -13.74 -2.99 5.62
N GLN A 88 -14.40 -3.65 6.57
CA GLN A 88 -14.39 -3.27 7.98
C GLN A 88 -13.99 -4.45 8.85
N LYS A 89 -13.10 -4.20 9.82
CA LYS A 89 -12.72 -5.21 10.80
C LYS A 89 -13.90 -5.50 11.73
N THR A 90 -14.42 -6.73 11.64
CA THR A 90 -15.53 -7.22 12.46
C THR A 90 -15.03 -8.15 13.56
N LYS A 91 -15.84 -8.32 14.62
CA LYS A 91 -15.56 -9.33 15.68
C LYS A 91 -15.69 -10.76 15.17
N SER A 92 -16.61 -11.00 14.22
CA SER A 92 -16.75 -12.30 13.58
C SER A 92 -15.77 -12.41 12.43
N PHE A 93 -14.90 -13.42 12.47
CA PHE A 93 -13.92 -13.68 11.42
C PHE A 93 -14.56 -14.32 10.18
N ARG A 94 -15.43 -15.33 10.39
CA ARG A 94 -16.03 -16.17 9.33
C ARG A 94 -16.91 -15.44 8.31
N ASN A 95 -17.36 -14.23 8.59
CA ASN A 95 -18.21 -13.43 7.70
C ASN A 95 -17.60 -12.04 7.44
N SER A 96 -16.26 -11.99 7.33
CA SER A 96 -15.54 -10.72 7.21
C SER A 96 -14.76 -10.66 5.92
N CYS A 97 -15.19 -9.77 5.02
CA CYS A 97 -14.41 -9.41 3.84
C CYS A 97 -12.99 -8.95 4.24
N TYR A 98 -12.86 -8.29 5.39
CA TYR A 98 -11.57 -7.83 5.90
C TYR A 98 -10.55 -8.98 6.04
N TYR A 99 -10.90 -10.08 6.71
CA TYR A 99 -9.99 -11.20 6.90
C TYR A 99 -9.82 -12.07 5.65
N GLU A 100 -10.85 -12.20 4.82
CA GLU A 100 -10.75 -12.88 3.51
C GLU A 100 -9.70 -12.19 2.62
N ILE A 101 -9.75 -10.86 2.52
CA ILE A 101 -8.77 -10.07 1.75
C ILE A 101 -7.37 -10.18 2.34
N GLN A 102 -7.23 -10.17 3.67
CA GLN A 102 -5.92 -10.41 4.28
C GLN A 102 -5.38 -11.81 3.96
N SER A 103 -6.25 -12.82 3.89
CA SER A 103 -5.85 -14.17 3.46
C SER A 103 -5.34 -14.18 2.01
N ASP A 104 -5.94 -13.40 1.11
CA ASP A 104 -5.46 -13.26 -0.27
C ASP A 104 -4.04 -12.64 -0.31
N ILE A 105 -3.74 -11.69 0.57
CA ILE A 105 -2.38 -11.14 0.71
C ILE A 105 -1.42 -12.22 1.22
N ARG A 106 -1.81 -12.98 2.26
CA ARG A 106 -0.97 -14.06 2.81
C ARG A 106 -0.66 -15.13 1.76
N ALA A 107 -1.62 -15.53 0.95
CA ALA A 107 -1.41 -16.52 -0.13
C ALA A 107 -0.38 -16.04 -1.16
N VAL A 108 -0.40 -14.75 -1.52
CA VAL A 108 0.63 -14.16 -2.39
C VAL A 108 2.00 -14.14 -1.72
N LEU A 109 2.07 -13.81 -0.43
CA LEU A 109 3.32 -13.82 0.33
C LEU A 109 3.88 -15.23 0.50
N GLU A 110 3.03 -16.24 0.69
CA GLU A 110 3.41 -17.66 0.77
C GLU A 110 3.97 -18.17 -0.55
N THR A 111 3.33 -17.82 -1.67
CA THR A 111 3.86 -18.13 -3.01
C THR A 111 5.25 -17.52 -3.21
N LEU A 112 5.44 -16.27 -2.78
CA LEU A 112 6.74 -15.60 -2.84
C LEU A 112 7.76 -16.21 -1.87
N ASP A 113 7.36 -16.62 -0.68
CA ASP A 113 8.26 -17.25 0.28
C ASP A 113 8.79 -18.60 -0.24
N GLY A 114 7.97 -19.32 -1.01
CA GLY A 114 8.35 -20.56 -1.70
C GLY A 114 9.51 -20.43 -2.70
N ASP A 115 9.89 -19.21 -3.09
CA ASP A 115 11.08 -18.95 -3.91
C ASP A 115 12.41 -19.20 -3.15
N GLY A 116 12.36 -19.50 -1.85
CA GLY A 116 13.54 -19.83 -1.04
C GLY A 116 14.41 -18.62 -0.69
N GLN A 117 13.83 -17.42 -0.70
CA GLN A 117 14.54 -16.15 -0.42
C GLN A 117 13.93 -15.41 0.78
N PRO A 118 13.94 -16.01 1.99
CA PRO A 118 13.15 -15.53 3.14
C PRO A 118 13.62 -14.20 3.74
N ASN A 119 14.83 -13.73 3.38
CA ASN A 119 15.42 -12.49 3.89
C ASN A 119 15.36 -11.33 2.89
N ARG A 120 14.78 -11.55 1.70
CA ARG A 120 14.74 -10.52 0.66
C ARG A 120 13.85 -9.33 1.07
N PRO A 121 14.19 -8.09 0.70
CA PRO A 121 13.34 -6.93 0.94
C PRO A 121 11.97 -7.10 0.28
N LEU A 122 10.92 -6.73 1.03
CA LEU A 122 9.55 -6.65 0.54
C LEU A 122 9.13 -5.19 0.34
N ILE A 123 8.47 -4.92 -0.78
CA ILE A 123 7.88 -3.62 -1.10
C ILE A 123 6.40 -3.81 -1.43
N PHE A 124 5.52 -3.04 -0.79
CA PHE A 124 4.12 -2.95 -1.21
C PHE A 124 3.90 -1.72 -2.10
N ILE A 125 3.12 -1.91 -3.17
CA ILE A 125 2.60 -0.82 -3.99
C ILE A 125 1.07 -0.81 -3.87
N GLY A 126 0.54 0.13 -3.11
CA GLY A 126 -0.89 0.29 -2.87
C GLY A 126 -1.50 1.41 -3.70
N HIS A 127 -2.74 1.23 -4.16
CA HIS A 127 -3.54 2.29 -4.78
C HIS A 127 -4.88 2.44 -4.05
N SER A 128 -5.29 3.66 -3.73
CA SER A 128 -6.61 3.94 -3.15
C SER A 128 -6.90 3.04 -1.94
N LEU A 129 -8.02 2.28 -1.94
CA LEU A 129 -8.36 1.33 -0.87
C LEU A 129 -7.26 0.28 -0.61
N GLY A 130 -6.45 -0.06 -1.62
CA GLY A 130 -5.28 -0.91 -1.48
C GLY A 130 -4.25 -0.34 -0.48
N CYS A 131 -4.12 0.98 -0.36
CA CYS A 131 -3.27 1.61 0.65
C CYS A 131 -3.77 1.31 2.07
N HIS A 132 -5.07 1.44 2.30
CA HIS A 132 -5.70 1.12 3.58
C HIS A 132 -5.62 -0.38 3.90
N ILE A 133 -5.84 -1.24 2.92
CA ILE A 133 -5.69 -2.69 3.03
C ILE A 133 -4.26 -3.06 3.45
N VAL A 134 -3.25 -2.51 2.76
CA VAL A 134 -1.83 -2.76 3.10
C VAL A 134 -1.51 -2.27 4.51
N SER A 135 -1.91 -1.05 4.87
CA SER A 135 -1.62 -0.48 6.19
C SER A 135 -2.27 -1.29 7.32
N SER A 136 -3.53 -1.69 7.18
CA SER A 136 -4.24 -2.47 8.19
C SER A 136 -3.71 -3.90 8.31
N PHE A 137 -3.35 -4.53 7.18
CA PHE A 137 -2.65 -5.82 7.18
C PHE A 137 -1.30 -5.75 7.92
N ILE A 138 -0.50 -4.72 7.67
CA ILE A 138 0.79 -4.51 8.37
C ILE A 138 0.57 -4.36 9.89
N TRP A 139 -0.43 -3.57 10.28
CA TRP A 139 -0.79 -3.40 11.70
C TRP A 139 -1.23 -4.71 12.35
N ASP A 140 -2.06 -5.49 11.67
CA ASP A 140 -2.54 -6.77 12.20
C ASP A 140 -1.43 -7.80 12.31
N VAL A 141 -0.57 -7.93 11.29
CA VAL A 141 0.63 -8.80 11.36
C VAL A 141 1.51 -8.38 12.53
N ASN A 142 1.80 -7.09 12.69
CA ASN A 142 2.65 -6.63 13.80
C ASN A 142 2.01 -6.84 15.17
N THR A 143 0.70 -6.68 15.27
CA THR A 143 -0.01 -6.88 16.53
C THR A 143 -0.01 -8.37 16.91
N ILE A 144 -0.43 -9.23 16.00
CA ILE A 144 -0.64 -10.66 16.26
C ILE A 144 0.70 -11.38 16.48
N LYS A 145 1.76 -11.05 15.72
CA LYS A 145 3.06 -11.70 15.89
C LYS A 145 3.75 -11.40 17.23
N ASN A 146 3.32 -10.35 17.92
CA ASN A 146 3.88 -9.93 19.20
C ASN A 146 2.99 -10.33 20.40
N TRP A 147 1.88 -11.04 20.18
CA TRP A 147 1.08 -11.58 21.28
C TRP A 147 1.71 -12.82 21.90
N ASP A 148 1.61 -12.92 23.22
CA ASP A 148 1.99 -14.12 23.97
C ASP A 148 0.90 -15.20 23.88
N ASP A 149 1.24 -16.42 24.33
CA ASP A 149 0.34 -17.56 24.29
C ASP A 149 -0.90 -17.35 25.18
N ALA A 150 -0.77 -16.61 26.28
CA ALA A 150 -1.88 -16.30 27.19
C ALA A 150 -2.92 -15.38 26.53
N ARG A 151 -2.48 -14.39 25.74
CA ARG A 151 -3.35 -13.52 24.95
C ARG A 151 -4.00 -14.28 23.80
N LEU A 152 -3.24 -15.12 23.09
CA LEU A 152 -3.75 -15.94 21.98
C LEU A 152 -4.79 -16.98 22.42
N ALA A 153 -4.67 -17.51 23.63
CA ALA A 153 -5.65 -18.43 24.21
C ALA A 153 -7.05 -17.80 24.37
N GLN A 154 -7.15 -16.47 24.44
CA GLN A 154 -8.41 -15.73 24.56
C GLN A 154 -9.11 -15.44 23.22
N GLU A 155 -8.41 -15.68 22.10
CA GLU A 155 -8.92 -15.36 20.76
C GLU A 155 -9.68 -16.53 20.13
N GLY A 156 -10.32 -16.31 18.98
CA GLY A 156 -10.95 -17.37 18.20
C GLY A 156 -9.95 -18.24 17.44
N ASP A 157 -10.39 -19.42 16.98
CA ASP A 157 -9.55 -20.36 16.20
C ASP A 157 -8.89 -19.68 14.99
N ASP A 158 -9.64 -18.83 14.27
CA ASP A 158 -9.13 -18.18 13.07
C ASP A 158 -7.94 -17.23 13.34
N ILE A 159 -7.95 -16.54 14.49
CA ILE A 159 -6.86 -15.66 14.91
C ILE A 159 -5.67 -16.49 15.41
N ARG A 160 -5.92 -17.62 16.10
CA ARG A 160 -4.87 -18.57 16.47
C ARG A 160 -4.19 -19.17 15.23
N GLU A 161 -4.96 -19.54 14.21
CA GLU A 161 -4.42 -20.03 12.93
C GLU A 161 -3.56 -18.95 12.26
N PHE A 162 -3.98 -17.69 12.29
CA PHE A 162 -3.14 -16.60 11.79
C PHE A 162 -1.85 -16.44 12.62
N ALA A 163 -1.94 -16.51 13.95
CA ALA A 163 -0.76 -16.45 14.80
C ALA A 163 0.18 -17.63 14.52
N ASP A 164 -0.34 -18.83 14.30
CA ASP A 164 0.44 -20.02 13.97
C ASP A 164 1.09 -19.90 12.59
N TYR A 165 0.38 -19.35 11.60
CA TYR A 165 0.96 -18.99 10.29
C TYR A 165 2.14 -18.03 10.44
N LEU A 166 2.04 -17.03 11.34
CA LEU A 166 3.12 -16.08 11.60
C LEU A 166 4.27 -16.70 12.39
N LYS A 167 4.01 -17.49 13.43
CA LYS A 167 5.02 -18.18 14.26
C LYS A 167 5.86 -19.14 13.41
N ASN A 168 5.21 -19.89 12.51
CA ASN A 168 5.85 -20.80 11.57
C ASN A 168 6.28 -20.10 10.27
N GLY A 169 6.11 -18.77 10.20
CA GLY A 169 6.43 -17.90 9.09
C GLY A 169 7.93 -17.65 8.93
N SER A 170 8.41 -17.48 7.71
CA SER A 170 9.73 -16.88 7.48
C SER A 170 9.73 -15.39 7.85
N PRO A 171 10.90 -14.73 7.99
CA PRO A 171 10.97 -13.27 8.13
C PRO A 171 10.16 -12.53 7.06
N PHE A 172 10.18 -13.00 5.80
CA PHE A 172 9.37 -12.46 4.72
C PHE A 172 7.87 -12.52 5.00
N ARG A 173 7.33 -13.71 5.37
CA ARG A 173 5.89 -13.88 5.67
C ARG A 173 5.43 -13.10 6.90
N ARG A 174 6.33 -12.85 7.85
CA ARG A 174 6.07 -12.05 9.06
C ARG A 174 6.22 -10.53 8.85
N LEU A 175 6.52 -10.12 7.60
CA LEU A 175 6.84 -8.75 7.21
C LEU A 175 8.07 -8.18 7.95
N ASP A 176 8.92 -9.05 8.50
CA ASP A 176 10.16 -8.65 9.17
C ASP A 176 11.19 -8.10 8.15
N THR A 177 11.00 -8.34 6.86
CA THR A 177 11.80 -7.79 5.74
C THR A 177 11.08 -6.67 4.97
N LEU A 178 9.99 -6.11 5.51
CA LEU A 178 9.26 -5.01 4.88
C LEU A 178 10.13 -3.74 4.81
N ALA A 179 10.53 -3.36 3.59
CA ALA A 179 11.53 -2.34 3.34
C ALA A 179 11.00 -1.12 2.57
N GLY A 180 9.86 -1.25 1.88
CA GLY A 180 9.33 -0.13 1.10
C GLY A 180 7.82 -0.11 1.01
N LEU A 181 7.27 1.11 0.98
CA LEU A 181 5.86 1.36 0.70
C LEU A 181 5.75 2.41 -0.39
N VAL A 182 4.97 2.11 -1.42
CA VAL A 182 4.60 3.05 -2.47
C VAL A 182 3.08 3.14 -2.49
N MET A 183 2.55 4.21 -1.90
CA MET A 183 1.12 4.47 -1.81
C MET A 183 0.75 5.51 -2.87
N MET A 184 -0.34 5.26 -3.60
CA MET A 184 -0.80 6.11 -4.69
C MET A 184 -2.26 6.46 -4.47
N GLY A 185 -2.58 7.76 -4.43
CA GLY A 185 -3.95 8.22 -4.17
C GLY A 185 -4.50 7.66 -2.87
N SER A 186 -3.72 7.74 -1.78
CA SER A 186 -4.05 7.10 -0.50
C SER A 186 -5.32 7.68 0.11
N ASN A 187 -6.32 6.83 0.30
CA ASN A 187 -7.58 7.18 0.96
C ASN A 187 -7.57 6.89 2.47
N MET A 188 -6.40 6.52 3.02
CA MET A 188 -6.25 6.21 4.45
C MET A 188 -6.88 7.26 5.37
N PRO A 189 -6.75 8.58 5.15
CA PRO A 189 -7.33 9.56 6.04
C PRO A 189 -8.84 9.39 6.28
N LEU A 190 -9.60 8.97 5.26
CA LEU A 190 -11.04 8.74 5.37
C LEU A 190 -11.40 7.66 6.40
N PHE A 191 -10.54 6.64 6.56
CA PHE A 191 -10.75 5.56 7.51
C PHE A 191 -10.23 5.88 8.91
N THR A 192 -9.41 6.93 9.04
CA THR A 192 -8.86 7.31 10.34
C THR A 192 -9.82 8.15 11.18
N PHE A 193 -10.81 8.79 10.57
CA PHE A 193 -11.76 9.69 11.27
C PHE A 193 -12.66 8.99 12.30
N THR A 194 -12.79 7.67 12.22
CA THR A 194 -13.44 6.90 13.31
C THR A 194 -12.63 6.95 14.62
N PHE A 195 -11.34 7.29 14.54
CA PHE A 195 -10.44 7.45 15.68
C PHE A 195 -10.19 8.93 15.93
N GLY A 196 -10.09 9.32 17.21
CA GLY A 196 -9.63 10.67 17.54
C GLY A 196 -8.16 10.87 17.11
N PRO A 197 -7.71 12.10 16.78
CA PRO A 197 -6.35 12.36 16.27
C PRO A 197 -5.21 11.77 17.10
N SER A 198 -5.36 11.69 18.42
CA SER A 198 -4.37 11.12 19.35
C SER A 198 -4.21 9.60 19.26
N ARG A 199 -5.15 8.89 18.62
CA ARG A 199 -5.14 7.43 18.46
C ARG A 199 -4.67 6.98 17.07
N ILE A 200 -4.37 7.94 16.19
CA ILE A 200 -3.89 7.70 14.84
C ILE A 200 -2.35 7.73 14.91
N LEU A 201 -1.71 6.59 14.67
CA LEU A 201 -0.25 6.47 14.68
C LEU A 201 0.22 5.94 13.33
N PRO A 202 1.39 6.38 12.82
CA PRO A 202 2.01 5.75 11.67
C PRO A 202 2.50 4.34 12.06
N ILE A 203 2.56 3.43 11.09
CA ILE A 203 3.06 2.05 11.27
C ILE A 203 4.55 1.98 11.69
N THR A 204 5.24 3.12 11.68
CA THR A 204 6.59 3.35 12.18
C THR A 204 6.66 3.61 13.68
N THR A 205 5.50 3.79 14.33
CA THR A 205 5.38 3.92 15.77
C THR A 205 4.83 2.64 16.35
N SER A 206 5.23 2.33 17.58
CA SER A 206 4.63 1.24 18.35
C SER A 206 3.56 1.74 19.31
N ARG A 207 2.48 0.95 19.49
CA ARG A 207 1.44 1.22 20.49
C ARG A 207 1.87 0.80 21.90
N ASP A 208 2.71 -0.22 21.98
CA ASP A 208 3.30 -0.72 23.22
C ASP A 208 4.81 -0.48 23.15
N PRO A 209 5.42 0.29 24.07
CA PRO A 209 6.85 0.58 24.09
C PRO A 209 7.75 -0.67 24.02
N ASN A 210 7.26 -1.84 24.44
CA ASN A 210 8.00 -3.09 24.44
C ASN A 210 7.93 -3.85 23.11
N THR A 211 7.10 -3.40 22.16
CA THR A 211 6.95 -4.03 20.85
C THR A 211 7.61 -3.18 19.77
N PRO A 212 8.37 -3.78 18.83
CA PRO A 212 8.96 -3.03 17.73
C PRO A 212 7.87 -2.47 16.80
N PRO A 213 8.14 -1.34 16.13
CA PRO A 213 7.24 -0.81 15.12
C PRO A 213 7.10 -1.76 13.93
N ALA A 214 5.99 -1.63 13.21
CA ALA A 214 5.68 -2.52 12.09
C ALA A 214 6.52 -2.21 10.83
N PHE A 215 7.00 -0.97 10.70
CA PHE A 215 7.85 -0.52 9.60
C PHE A 215 8.99 0.38 10.12
N PRO A 216 10.22 0.28 9.61
CA PRO A 216 10.73 -0.74 8.71
C PRO A 216 10.84 -2.10 9.42
N GLY A 217 10.79 -3.19 8.64
CA GLY A 217 10.85 -4.56 9.18
C GLY A 217 12.06 -4.79 10.10
N ARG A 218 11.87 -5.58 11.17
CA ARG A 218 12.89 -5.75 12.22
C ARG A 218 14.14 -6.52 11.77
N ASP A 219 14.03 -7.37 10.76
CA ASP A 219 15.12 -8.27 10.31
C ASP A 219 15.88 -7.70 9.09
N LEU A 220 15.74 -6.40 8.81
CA LEU A 220 16.48 -5.72 7.75
C LEU A 220 17.91 -5.39 8.16
N ASP A 221 18.87 -5.74 7.30
CA ASP A 221 20.26 -5.28 7.40
C ASP A 221 20.37 -3.76 7.42
N ALA A 222 21.43 -3.24 8.06
CA ALA A 222 21.61 -1.81 8.29
C ALA A 222 21.56 -0.94 7.02
N ASP A 223 22.17 -1.38 5.92
CA ASP A 223 22.16 -0.61 4.67
C ASP A 223 20.78 -0.63 3.98
N ILE A 224 20.05 -1.75 4.06
CA ILE A 224 18.68 -1.82 3.55
C ILE A 224 17.77 -0.92 4.40
N ARG A 225 17.90 -1.01 5.73
CA ARG A 225 17.18 -0.18 6.70
C ARG A 225 17.39 1.32 6.45
N ALA A 226 18.60 1.76 6.12
CA ALA A 226 18.88 3.17 5.82
C ALA A 226 18.19 3.68 4.53
N ARG A 227 17.85 2.75 3.63
CA ARG A 227 17.25 3.02 2.32
C ARG A 227 15.74 2.82 2.28
N THR A 228 15.12 2.37 3.38
CA THR A 228 13.67 2.16 3.45
C THR A 228 12.93 3.47 3.32
N ARG A 229 11.83 3.48 2.57
CA ARG A 229 11.00 4.68 2.40
C ARG A 229 9.53 4.31 2.27
N TRP A 230 8.69 5.22 2.72
CA TRP A 230 7.26 5.25 2.49
C TRP A 230 6.93 6.45 1.60
N LEU A 231 6.74 6.17 0.32
CA LEU A 231 6.39 7.15 -0.69
C LEU A 231 4.87 7.24 -0.79
N ASN A 232 4.28 8.39 -0.49
CA ASN A 232 2.86 8.65 -0.68
C ASN A 232 2.65 9.67 -1.81
N PHE A 233 2.23 9.18 -2.98
CA PHE A 233 1.92 10.03 -4.13
C PHE A 233 0.47 10.47 -4.11
N TYR A 234 0.23 11.77 -4.23
CA TYR A 234 -1.12 12.35 -4.27
C TYR A 234 -1.22 13.46 -5.33
N SER A 235 -2.42 13.69 -5.85
CA SER A 235 -2.75 14.84 -6.72
C SER A 235 -3.71 15.76 -5.99
N ARG A 236 -3.55 17.08 -6.17
CA ARG A 236 -4.50 18.07 -5.62
C ARG A 236 -5.91 17.94 -6.17
N ASN A 237 -6.02 17.35 -7.38
CA ASN A 237 -7.29 17.14 -8.04
C ASN A 237 -7.90 15.77 -7.69
N ASP A 238 -7.18 14.90 -6.99
CA ASP A 238 -7.72 13.61 -6.55
C ASP A 238 -8.63 13.81 -5.33
N LEU A 239 -9.90 13.49 -5.48
CA LEU A 239 -10.89 13.62 -4.41
C LEU A 239 -10.80 12.52 -3.35
N LEU A 240 -10.08 11.44 -3.61
CA LEU A 240 -9.98 10.28 -2.71
C LEU A 240 -8.55 10.06 -2.21
N GLY A 241 -7.57 10.69 -2.83
CA GLY A 241 -6.15 10.57 -2.49
C GLY A 241 -5.62 11.78 -1.75
N TYR A 242 -5.06 11.55 -0.56
CA TYR A 242 -4.66 12.61 0.35
C TYR A 242 -3.18 12.47 0.78
N PRO A 243 -2.51 13.59 1.12
CA PRO A 243 -1.27 13.55 1.88
C PRO A 243 -1.52 12.97 3.28
N LEU A 244 -0.52 12.32 3.86
CA LEU A 244 -0.63 11.67 5.17
C LEU A 244 -0.02 12.50 6.31
N LYS A 245 1.01 13.32 6.04
CA LYS A 245 1.64 14.20 7.04
C LYS A 245 0.65 15.12 7.79
N PRO A 246 -0.39 15.67 7.14
CA PRO A 246 -1.37 16.52 7.83
C PRO A 246 -2.32 15.79 8.77
N LEU A 247 -2.25 14.45 8.90
CA LEU A 247 -3.16 13.70 9.78
C LEU A 247 -3.02 14.13 11.25
N ASN A 248 -1.79 14.27 11.75
CA ASN A 248 -1.46 14.73 13.09
C ASN A 248 0.06 14.92 13.22
N GLU A 249 0.53 15.30 14.42
CA GLU A 249 1.94 15.50 14.74
C GLU A 249 2.80 14.25 14.52
N ALA A 250 2.28 13.05 14.83
CA ALA A 250 3.02 11.80 14.65
C ALA A 250 3.33 11.52 13.16
N TYR A 251 2.36 11.76 12.27
CA TYR A 251 2.58 11.67 10.83
C TYR A 251 3.43 12.82 10.29
N ALA A 252 3.24 14.04 10.80
CA ALA A 252 4.00 15.22 10.36
C ALA A 252 5.51 15.03 10.59
N ASN A 253 5.88 14.42 11.71
CA ASN A 253 7.26 14.20 12.11
C ASN A 253 7.85 12.86 11.64
N GLU A 254 7.13 12.07 10.81
CA GLU A 254 7.60 10.77 10.35
C GLU A 254 8.69 10.91 9.27
N PRO A 255 9.96 10.55 9.55
CA PRO A 255 11.08 10.77 8.62
C PRO A 255 11.12 9.81 7.43
N LEU A 256 10.47 8.64 7.51
CA LEU A 256 10.43 7.68 6.40
C LEU A 256 9.29 7.97 5.41
N LEU A 257 8.34 8.83 5.79
CA LEU A 257 7.18 9.20 4.98
C LEU A 257 7.48 10.44 4.13
N ASP A 258 7.29 10.29 2.83
CA ASP A 258 7.37 11.37 1.86
C ASP A 258 6.02 11.55 1.15
N ASP A 259 5.34 12.65 1.45
CA ASP A 259 4.17 13.10 0.68
C ASP A 259 4.65 13.81 -0.60
N ILE A 260 4.34 13.22 -1.75
CA ILE A 260 4.85 13.65 -3.06
C ILE A 260 3.69 14.04 -3.96
N GLU A 261 3.54 15.34 -4.21
CA GLU A 261 2.55 15.84 -5.14
C GLU A 261 2.89 15.47 -6.60
N VAL A 262 1.90 14.97 -7.33
CA VAL A 262 1.96 14.67 -8.76
C VAL A 262 0.75 15.24 -9.50
N ALA A 263 0.87 15.39 -10.82
CA ALA A 263 -0.26 15.61 -11.72
C ALA A 263 -0.63 14.27 -12.38
N SER A 264 -1.34 13.40 -11.66
CA SER A 264 -1.72 12.07 -12.15
C SER A 264 -2.73 12.14 -13.30
N GLU A 265 -3.57 13.17 -13.32
CA GLU A 265 -4.48 13.53 -14.41
C GLU A 265 -3.75 14.07 -15.66
N GLY A 266 -2.46 14.39 -15.57
CA GLY A 266 -1.68 15.01 -16.63
C GLY A 266 -1.73 16.55 -16.62
N MET A 267 -0.70 17.18 -17.19
CA MET A 267 -0.49 18.64 -17.08
C MET A 267 -1.63 19.47 -17.70
N LEU A 268 -2.23 18.97 -18.78
CA LEU A 268 -3.33 19.63 -19.46
C LEU A 268 -4.59 19.66 -18.58
N LEU A 269 -5.02 18.50 -18.07
CA LEU A 269 -6.21 18.39 -17.23
C LEU A 269 -6.01 19.11 -15.88
N ARG A 270 -4.79 19.15 -15.36
CA ARG A 270 -4.45 19.90 -14.14
C ARG A 270 -4.78 21.40 -14.26
N GLY A 271 -4.52 22.01 -15.42
CA GLY A 271 -4.84 23.43 -15.68
C GLY A 271 -6.33 23.68 -15.95
N LEU A 272 -7.05 22.65 -16.41
CA LEU A 272 -8.48 22.71 -16.76
C LEU A 272 -9.41 22.29 -15.61
N GLY A 273 -8.88 22.08 -14.40
CA GLY A 273 -9.64 21.60 -13.23
C GLY A 273 -10.92 22.37 -12.90
N TYR A 274 -10.99 23.64 -13.31
CA TYR A 274 -12.16 24.51 -13.12
C TYR A 274 -13.32 24.26 -14.08
N LEU A 275 -13.10 23.56 -15.21
CA LEU A 275 -14.13 23.38 -16.26
C LEU A 275 -14.94 22.08 -16.10
N SER A 276 -14.37 21.02 -15.50
CA SER A 276 -15.08 19.76 -15.21
C SER A 276 -14.44 19.00 -14.05
N GLN A 277 -14.76 19.41 -12.82
CA GLN A 277 -14.14 18.89 -11.61
C GLN A 277 -14.32 17.36 -11.41
N PRO A 278 -15.49 16.74 -11.69
CA PRO A 278 -15.65 15.29 -11.51
C PRO A 278 -14.78 14.44 -12.46
N MET A 279 -14.68 14.85 -13.72
CA MET A 279 -13.86 14.13 -14.70
C MET A 279 -12.38 14.25 -14.36
N VAL A 280 -11.92 15.46 -14.03
CA VAL A 280 -10.52 15.69 -13.65
C VAL A 280 -10.18 14.91 -12.37
N ALA A 281 -11.10 14.85 -11.40
CA ALA A 281 -10.92 14.06 -10.19
C ALA A 281 -10.81 12.56 -10.46
N TYR A 282 -11.67 12.02 -11.32
CA TYR A 282 -11.58 10.60 -11.71
C TYR A 282 -10.24 10.27 -12.39
N HIS A 283 -9.79 11.13 -13.31
CA HIS A 283 -8.49 10.95 -13.98
C HIS A 283 -7.32 11.14 -13.02
N ALA A 284 -7.42 12.07 -12.07
CA ALA A 284 -6.41 12.23 -11.03
C ALA A 284 -6.32 10.97 -10.17
N HIS A 285 -7.45 10.38 -9.78
CA HIS A 285 -7.46 9.19 -8.95
C HIS A 285 -6.96 7.93 -9.67
N THR A 286 -7.26 7.78 -10.95
CA THR A 286 -6.89 6.58 -11.74
C THR A 286 -5.56 6.72 -12.47
N GLY A 287 -5.08 7.94 -12.68
CA GLY A 287 -3.90 8.24 -13.52
C GLY A 287 -2.54 7.88 -12.91
N TYR A 288 -2.46 7.55 -11.62
CA TYR A 288 -1.18 7.23 -10.97
C TYR A 288 -0.45 6.04 -11.61
N TRP A 289 -1.20 5.03 -12.06
CA TRP A 289 -0.65 3.81 -12.69
C TRP A 289 0.26 4.09 -13.87
N ASN A 290 0.02 5.19 -14.59
CA ASN A 290 0.77 5.60 -15.78
C ASN A 290 1.62 6.85 -15.53
N ASN A 291 1.63 7.38 -14.31
CA ASN A 291 2.34 8.62 -14.01
C ASN A 291 3.85 8.39 -13.93
N ARG A 292 4.61 9.11 -14.77
CA ARG A 292 6.07 8.96 -14.87
C ARG A 292 6.82 9.21 -13.56
N ARG A 293 6.35 10.14 -12.73
CA ARG A 293 7.01 10.45 -11.44
C ARG A 293 6.80 9.32 -10.43
N VAL A 294 5.59 8.75 -10.41
CA VAL A 294 5.26 7.60 -9.58
C VAL A 294 6.07 6.37 -9.99
N VAL A 295 6.07 6.04 -11.29
CA VAL A 295 6.83 4.91 -11.86
C VAL A 295 8.32 5.03 -11.55
N ARG A 296 8.92 6.21 -11.76
CA ARG A 296 10.34 6.45 -11.46
C ARG A 296 10.63 6.36 -9.98
N GLY A 297 9.79 6.93 -9.11
CA GLY A 297 9.96 6.85 -7.67
C GLY A 297 9.92 5.40 -7.15
N ALA A 298 8.98 4.59 -7.67
CA ALA A 298 8.92 3.17 -7.37
C ALA A 298 10.19 2.43 -7.86
N ALA A 299 10.60 2.65 -9.10
CA ALA A 299 11.80 2.03 -9.67
C ALA A 299 13.08 2.43 -8.92
N ASP A 300 13.17 3.68 -8.47
CA ASP A 300 14.32 4.20 -7.72
C ASP A 300 14.40 3.56 -6.32
N LEU A 301 13.26 3.37 -5.64
CA LEU A 301 13.20 2.65 -4.37
C LEU A 301 13.56 1.17 -4.53
N ILE A 302 12.99 0.50 -5.54
CA ILE A 302 13.31 -0.91 -5.85
C ILE A 302 14.82 -1.04 -6.13
N SER A 303 15.37 -0.17 -6.97
CA SER A 303 16.80 -0.20 -7.31
C SER A 303 17.69 0.13 -6.12
N SER A 304 17.29 1.05 -5.23
CA SER A 304 18.10 1.41 -4.07
C SER A 304 18.21 0.23 -3.09
N LEU A 305 17.10 -0.48 -2.86
CA LEU A 305 17.02 -1.65 -1.97
C LEU A 305 17.75 -2.87 -2.56
N ALA A 306 17.54 -3.16 -3.86
CA ALA A 306 18.21 -4.27 -4.55
C ALA A 306 19.73 -4.08 -4.70
N THR A 307 20.25 -2.87 -4.51
CA THR A 307 21.69 -2.56 -4.60
C THR A 307 22.29 -2.14 -3.26
N ALA A 308 21.61 -2.40 -2.15
CA ALA A 308 22.23 -2.26 -0.84
C ALA A 308 23.47 -3.16 -0.74
N GLY A 309 24.51 -2.68 -0.07
CA GLY A 309 25.87 -3.22 -0.04
C GLY A 309 26.79 -2.59 -1.10
N GLU A 310 26.24 -1.90 -2.10
CA GLU A 310 27.04 -1.16 -3.09
C GLU A 310 27.13 0.33 -2.71
N PRO A 311 28.28 1.00 -2.96
CA PRO A 311 28.41 2.42 -2.70
C PRO A 311 27.35 3.19 -3.49
N VAL A 312 26.67 4.12 -2.80
CA VAL A 312 25.60 4.94 -3.38
C VAL A 312 26.18 5.72 -4.55
N ARG A 313 25.89 5.28 -5.78
CA ARG A 313 26.16 6.10 -6.97
C ARG A 313 25.24 7.32 -6.87
N LYS A 314 25.82 8.50 -6.65
CA LYS A 314 25.12 9.79 -6.80
C LYS A 314 24.50 9.84 -8.20
N ARG A 315 23.23 9.48 -8.35
CA ARG A 315 22.48 9.81 -9.57
C ARG A 315 22.44 11.34 -9.66
N ARG A 316 22.68 11.90 -10.85
CA ARG A 316 22.59 13.36 -11.12
C ARG A 316 21.21 13.97 -10.80
N PHE A 317 20.22 13.14 -10.44
CA PHE A 317 18.89 13.52 -9.99
C PHE A 317 18.47 12.69 -8.76
N ALA A 318 19.31 12.61 -7.73
CA ALA A 318 18.86 12.15 -6.42
C ALA A 318 17.80 13.15 -5.91
N PHE A 319 16.52 12.79 -6.03
CA PHE A 319 15.39 13.57 -5.53
C PHE A 319 15.35 13.69 -4.00
N TRP A 320 16.31 13.06 -3.32
CA TRP A 320 16.49 13.06 -1.88
C TRP A 320 17.54 14.11 -1.47
N ARG A 321 17.24 15.40 -1.63
CA ARG A 321 17.92 16.44 -0.85
C ARG A 321 17.06 16.78 0.35
N ARG A 322 17.64 16.72 1.54
CA ARG A 322 17.05 17.30 2.76
C ARG A 322 16.98 18.82 2.58
N PRO A 323 15.90 19.50 3.00
CA PRO A 323 15.84 20.96 3.01
C PRO A 323 16.83 21.64 3.97
N GLU A 324 17.48 20.89 4.87
CA GLU A 324 18.30 21.46 5.95
C GLU A 324 19.74 21.84 5.54
N GLU A 325 20.25 21.40 4.39
CA GLU A 325 21.64 21.70 3.99
C GLU A 325 21.83 23.08 3.34
N ASP A 326 20.74 23.77 2.95
CA ASP A 326 20.83 25.10 2.31
C ASP A 326 20.81 26.27 3.31
N LEU A 327 20.69 26.01 4.63
CA LEU A 327 20.74 27.05 5.68
C LEU A 327 22.10 27.18 6.37
N ALA A 328 23.07 26.31 6.09
CA ALA A 328 24.38 26.29 6.75
C ALA A 328 25.52 26.93 5.95
N THR A 329 25.24 27.57 4.80
CA THR A 329 26.26 28.26 3.99
C THR A 329 25.96 29.74 3.72
N ALA A 330 25.01 30.32 4.46
CA ALA A 330 24.76 31.75 4.50
C ALA A 330 24.84 32.26 5.95
N SER A 331 26.04 32.23 6.52
CA SER A 331 26.40 32.98 7.73
C SER A 331 27.88 33.30 7.73
#